data_AF-A0A8K0VGC8-F1
#
_entry.id   AF-A0A8K0VGC8-F1
#
_cell.length_a   1.000
_cell.length_b   1.000
_cell.length_c   1.000
_cell.angle_alpha   90.00
_cell.angle_beta   90.00
_cell.angle_gamma   90.00
#
_symmetry.space_group_name_H-M   'P 1'
#
loop_
_entity.id
_entity.type
_entity.pdbx_description
1 polymer ?
#
loop_
_entity_poly.entity_id
_entity_poly.type
_entity_poly.pdbx_seq_one_letter_code
_entity_poly.pdbx_strand_id
1 'polypeptide(L)'
;MRQVPVLAFLSAAIIAVAGSASAQSRAQLIEAFSGEWFVFDPGFHSAAEPCALTLTATETGRDGRLEGASGNCSGALADLTSWSIEGGVLRLFDAAENQTAELGGNQRRVTGTTLKDQRGLVVERAKGDGTSETLALAVQRHRCYFVGLTPVCAGPGDLALPIFTPEGDRMLAEIEIFGNLVVRGQPRRDATQIGTIPDGACIRVNQCLVASDGLWCRAAFGDTQGWLAKTALRREEWPIVTYKSGCSAVAD
;
A
#
# COMPACT_ATOMS: atom_id res chain seq x y z
N MET A 1 77.08 -11.12 -9.71
CA MET A 1 76.52 -10.03 -8.88
C MET A 1 75.50 -9.27 -9.72
N ARG A 2 74.21 -9.45 -9.46
CA ARG A 2 73.11 -8.69 -10.08
C ARG A 2 72.16 -8.29 -8.95
N GLN A 3 72.02 -6.99 -8.72
CA GLN A 3 71.14 -6.40 -7.73
C GLN A 3 69.69 -6.44 -8.23
N VAL A 4 68.77 -6.91 -7.38
CA VAL A 4 67.33 -6.84 -7.59
C VAL A 4 66.81 -5.62 -6.83
N PRO A 5 66.10 -4.67 -7.46
CA PRO A 5 65.51 -3.56 -6.74
C PRO A 5 64.19 -4.02 -6.08
N VAL A 6 64.08 -3.75 -4.79
CA VAL A 6 62.87 -3.93 -3.98
C VAL A 6 61.89 -2.80 -4.34
N LEU A 7 60.78 -3.13 -4.99
CA LEU A 7 59.65 -2.20 -5.15
C LEU A 7 58.86 -2.15 -3.84
N ALA A 8 58.89 -0.99 -3.17
CA ALA A 8 58.02 -0.67 -2.05
C ALA A 8 56.63 -0.30 -2.56
N PHE A 9 55.62 -1.14 -2.30
CA PHE A 9 54.21 -0.80 -2.49
C PHE A 9 53.73 0.09 -1.33
N LEU A 10 53.46 1.37 -1.62
CA LEU A 10 52.66 2.22 -0.72
C LEU A 10 51.18 1.87 -0.90
N SER A 11 50.59 1.21 0.09
CA SER A 11 49.14 1.05 0.21
C SER A 11 48.52 2.35 0.72
N ALA A 12 47.85 3.10 -0.16
CA ALA A 12 47.00 4.22 0.22
C ALA A 12 45.69 3.69 0.82
N ALA A 13 45.48 3.92 2.12
CA ALA A 13 44.24 3.62 2.81
C ALA A 13 43.18 4.66 2.42
N ILE A 14 42.23 4.27 1.57
CA ILE A 14 41.03 5.07 1.27
C ILE A 14 40.07 4.90 2.45
N ILE A 15 40.00 5.90 3.32
CA ILE A 15 38.99 5.97 4.38
C ILE A 15 37.66 6.30 3.70
N ALA A 16 36.82 5.28 3.53
CA ALA A 16 35.43 5.45 3.13
C ALA A 16 34.69 6.21 4.25
N VAL A 17 34.41 7.49 4.02
CA VAL A 17 33.51 8.26 4.87
C VAL A 17 32.10 7.73 4.63
N ALA A 18 31.70 6.72 5.41
CA ALA A 18 30.33 6.29 5.48
C ALA A 18 29.52 7.45 6.11
N GLY A 19 28.84 8.23 5.27
CA GLY A 19 27.90 9.23 5.75
C GLY A 19 26.80 8.52 6.54
N SER A 20 26.69 8.85 7.83
CA SER A 20 25.58 8.39 8.66
C SER A 20 24.27 8.85 8.03
N ALA A 21 23.43 7.91 7.59
CA ALA A 21 22.06 8.22 7.26
C ALA A 21 21.34 8.61 8.56
N SER A 22 21.22 9.92 8.82
CA SER A 22 20.44 10.41 9.96
C SER A 22 18.98 10.02 9.74
N ALA A 23 18.43 9.16 10.60
CA ALA A 23 17.01 8.93 10.67
C ALA A 23 16.28 10.28 10.88
N GLN A 24 15.15 10.49 10.21
CA GLN A 24 14.37 11.72 10.35
C GLN A 24 14.02 11.96 11.82
N SER A 25 14.11 13.20 12.27
CA SER A 25 13.74 13.54 13.65
C SER A 25 12.23 13.37 13.87
N ARG A 26 11.82 13.14 15.12
CA ARG A 26 10.39 13.07 15.48
C ARG A 26 9.63 14.30 15.01
N ALA A 27 10.20 15.50 15.16
CA ALA A 27 9.57 16.73 14.70
C ALA A 27 9.37 16.76 13.17
N GLN A 28 10.35 16.30 12.39
CA GLN A 28 10.23 16.19 10.93
C GLN A 28 9.15 15.18 10.52
N LEU A 29 9.05 14.07 11.26
CA LEU A 29 8.00 13.08 11.05
C LEU A 29 6.61 13.65 11.37
N ILE A 30 6.46 14.35 12.51
CA ILE A 30 5.19 15.00 12.88
C ILE A 30 4.75 15.96 11.78
N GLU A 31 5.65 16.83 11.33
CA GLU A 31 5.37 17.78 10.25
C GLU A 31 4.94 17.05 8.97
N ALA A 32 5.69 16.03 8.57
CA ALA A 32 5.44 15.28 7.34
C ALA A 32 4.10 14.52 7.33
N PHE A 33 3.66 14.05 8.50
CA PHE A 33 2.44 13.27 8.65
C PHE A 33 1.23 14.07 9.11
N SER A 34 1.40 15.33 9.53
CA SER A 34 0.28 16.23 9.87
C SER A 34 -0.50 16.68 8.62
N GLY A 35 -1.73 17.14 8.82
CA GLY A 35 -2.66 17.60 7.79
C GLY A 35 -3.76 16.58 7.50
N GLU A 36 -4.40 16.73 6.33
CA GLU A 36 -5.53 15.89 5.94
C GLU A 36 -5.10 14.61 5.23
N TRP A 37 -5.86 13.56 5.50
CA TRP A 37 -5.71 12.23 4.97
C TRP A 37 -7.09 11.62 4.68
N PHE A 38 -7.13 10.65 3.78
CA PHE A 38 -8.36 10.05 3.28
C PHE A 38 -8.23 8.53 3.18
N VAL A 39 -9.33 7.84 3.48
CA VAL A 39 -9.51 6.42 3.26
C VAL A 39 -10.57 6.27 2.17
N PHE A 40 -10.19 5.74 1.01
CA PHE A 40 -11.09 5.60 -0.13
C PHE A 40 -11.90 4.30 -0.12
N ASP A 41 -11.55 3.34 0.72
CA ASP A 41 -12.30 2.08 0.90
C ASP A 41 -13.69 2.35 1.53
N PRO A 42 -14.79 2.09 0.80
CA PRO A 42 -16.16 2.34 1.27
C PRO A 42 -16.51 1.65 2.58
N GLY A 43 -15.87 0.53 2.91
CA GLY A 43 -16.15 -0.15 4.17
C GLY A 43 -15.60 0.57 5.41
N PHE A 44 -14.98 1.74 5.25
CA PHE A 44 -14.65 2.67 6.34
C PHE A 44 -15.46 3.97 6.28
N HIS A 45 -16.42 4.11 5.36
CA HIS A 45 -17.23 5.32 5.22
C HIS A 45 -18.49 5.21 6.09
N SER A 46 -18.96 6.34 6.60
CA SER A 46 -20.30 6.48 7.20
C SER A 46 -21.25 7.35 6.38
N ALA A 47 -20.74 7.99 5.31
CA ALA A 47 -21.48 8.82 4.37
C ALA A 47 -21.02 8.54 2.92
N ALA A 48 -21.47 9.35 1.95
CA ALA A 48 -21.09 9.20 0.55
C ALA A 48 -19.66 9.70 0.27
N GLU A 49 -19.21 10.68 1.03
CA GLU A 49 -17.86 11.21 1.00
C GLU A 49 -16.86 10.24 1.65
N PRO A 50 -15.60 10.21 1.17
CA PRO A 50 -14.57 9.38 1.80
C PRO A 50 -14.37 9.71 3.28
N CYS A 51 -14.00 8.69 4.06
CA CYS A 51 -13.53 8.88 5.43
C CYS A 51 -12.28 9.76 5.43
N ALA A 52 -12.37 10.89 6.11
CA ALA A 52 -11.31 11.89 6.23
C ALA A 52 -10.72 11.85 7.64
N LEU A 53 -9.40 11.91 7.74
CA LEU A 53 -8.66 12.03 8.99
C LEU A 53 -7.89 13.34 8.98
N THR A 54 -8.01 14.13 10.04
CA THR A 54 -7.20 15.33 10.26
C THR A 54 -6.22 15.02 11.38
N LEU A 55 -4.93 15.05 11.07
CA LEU A 55 -3.85 14.81 12.04
C LEU A 55 -3.12 16.13 12.30
N THR A 56 -3.11 16.64 13.52
CA THR A 56 -2.43 17.92 13.81
C THR A 56 -1.12 17.70 14.55
N ALA A 57 -0.27 18.73 14.60
CA ALA A 57 0.95 18.75 15.40
C ALA A 57 0.71 19.24 16.84
N THR A 58 -0.55 19.47 17.24
CA THR A 58 -0.89 19.92 18.60
C THR A 58 -0.78 18.76 19.57
N GLU A 59 0.00 18.92 20.64
CA GLU A 59 0.09 17.90 21.68
C GLU A 59 -1.18 17.87 22.54
N THR A 60 -1.64 16.65 22.84
CA THR A 60 -2.80 16.42 23.72
C THR A 60 -2.44 16.47 25.20
N GLY A 61 -1.15 16.63 25.53
CA GLY A 61 -0.62 16.52 26.90
C GLY A 61 -0.51 15.08 27.44
N ARG A 62 -0.78 14.06 26.61
CA ARG A 62 -0.76 12.64 26.98
C ARG A 62 0.32 11.88 26.21
N ASP A 63 1.37 11.42 26.88
CA ASP A 63 2.37 10.47 26.37
C ASP A 63 2.87 10.73 24.92
N GLY A 64 3.12 12.00 24.58
CA GLY A 64 3.59 12.37 23.24
C GLY A 64 2.57 12.16 22.11
N ARG A 65 1.28 12.01 22.44
CA ARG A 65 0.17 11.95 21.49
C ARG A 65 -0.25 13.34 21.03
N LEU A 66 -0.63 13.40 19.77
CA LEU A 66 -1.04 14.59 19.05
C LEU A 66 -2.54 14.52 18.72
N GLU A 67 -3.19 15.67 18.58
CA GLU A 67 -4.61 15.73 18.27
C GLU A 67 -4.90 15.14 16.89
N GLY A 68 -5.99 14.37 16.82
CA GLY A 68 -6.52 13.83 15.59
C GLY A 68 -8.04 13.97 15.58
N ALA A 69 -8.62 13.95 14.38
CA ALA A 69 -10.06 13.93 14.20
C ALA A 69 -10.43 13.07 12.99
N SER A 70 -11.63 12.51 13.01
CA SER A 70 -12.25 11.77 11.92
C SER A 70 -13.50 12.48 11.41
N GLY A 71 -13.77 12.38 10.11
CA GLY A 71 -14.99 12.83 9.46
C GLY A 71 -15.47 11.78 8.46
N ASN A 72 -16.77 11.50 8.43
CA ASN A 72 -17.38 10.49 7.54
C ASN A 72 -16.78 9.08 7.68
N CYS A 73 -16.22 8.76 8.84
CA CYS A 73 -15.59 7.47 9.12
C CYS A 73 -16.55 6.51 9.86
N SER A 74 -16.33 5.21 9.67
CA SER A 74 -16.99 4.13 10.39
C SER A 74 -15.98 3.14 10.98
N GLY A 75 -16.47 2.24 11.84
CA GLY A 75 -15.64 1.19 12.45
C GLY A 75 -14.49 1.74 13.29
N ALA A 76 -13.28 1.19 13.12
CA ALA A 76 -12.10 1.53 13.90
C ALA A 76 -11.61 2.99 13.76
N LEU A 77 -12.15 3.73 12.81
CA LEU A 77 -11.78 5.13 12.54
C LEU A 77 -12.89 6.12 12.93
N ALA A 78 -14.05 5.65 13.40
CA ALA A 78 -15.20 6.52 13.68
C ALA A 78 -14.88 7.58 14.73
N ASP A 79 -14.23 7.18 15.83
CA ASP A 79 -14.01 8.00 17.01
C ASP A 79 -12.54 8.38 17.20
N LEU A 80 -11.79 8.60 16.10
CA LEU A 80 -10.39 9.01 16.18
C LEU A 80 -10.26 10.36 16.91
N THR A 81 -9.44 10.40 17.96
CA THR A 81 -9.19 11.64 18.73
C THR A 81 -7.72 12.01 18.86
N SER A 82 -6.82 11.05 18.68
CA SER A 82 -5.39 11.31 18.77
C SER A 82 -4.57 10.32 17.96
N TRP A 83 -3.33 10.70 17.69
CA TRP A 83 -2.36 9.88 16.99
C TRP A 83 -0.97 10.05 17.61
N SER A 84 -0.07 9.14 17.29
CA SER A 84 1.35 9.27 17.63
C SER A 84 2.20 8.74 16.49
N ILE A 85 3.47 9.12 16.49
CA ILE A 85 4.46 8.57 15.57
C ILE A 85 5.76 8.24 16.31
N GLU A 86 6.20 7.00 16.14
CA GLU A 86 7.44 6.48 16.71
C GLU A 86 8.09 5.53 15.71
N GLY A 87 9.40 5.70 15.44
CA GLY A 87 10.09 4.83 14.48
C GLY A 87 9.51 4.83 13.06
N GLY A 88 8.79 5.88 12.65
CA GLY A 88 8.09 5.96 11.37
C GLY A 88 6.76 5.20 11.32
N VAL A 89 6.29 4.69 12.46
CA VAL A 89 5.02 4.00 12.62
C VAL A 89 4.00 4.96 13.22
N LEU A 90 2.91 5.23 12.50
CA LEU A 90 1.74 5.92 13.00
C LEU A 90 0.87 4.96 13.81
N ARG A 91 0.44 5.41 14.99
CA ARG A 91 -0.58 4.75 15.80
C ARG A 91 -1.76 5.68 15.95
N LEU A 92 -2.97 5.16 15.71
CA LEU A 92 -4.22 5.90 15.83
C LEU A 92 -4.97 5.48 17.09
N PHE A 93 -5.61 6.43 17.77
CA PHE A 93 -6.30 6.19 19.05
C PHE A 93 -7.72 6.75 19.06
N ASP A 94 -8.66 5.97 19.59
CA ASP A 94 -10.04 6.39 19.76
C ASP A 94 -10.25 7.31 20.99
N ALA A 95 -11.47 7.81 21.15
CA ALA A 95 -11.88 8.62 22.31
C ALA A 95 -11.76 7.89 23.67
N ALA A 96 -11.76 6.55 23.66
CA ALA A 96 -11.56 5.72 24.83
C ALA A 96 -10.06 5.37 25.05
N GLU A 97 -9.17 6.06 24.32
CA GLU A 97 -7.71 5.93 24.37
C GLU A 97 -7.15 4.59 23.90
N ASN A 98 -7.97 3.73 23.28
CA ASN A 98 -7.50 2.47 22.71
C ASN A 98 -6.80 2.73 21.39
N GLN A 99 -5.69 2.03 21.15
CA GLN A 99 -5.09 2.02 19.82
C GLN A 99 -6.00 1.25 18.86
N THR A 100 -6.39 1.89 17.75
CA THR A 100 -7.32 1.29 16.77
C THR A 100 -6.62 0.80 15.51
N ALA A 101 -5.48 1.39 15.16
CA ALA A 101 -4.69 1.02 13.99
C ALA A 101 -3.19 1.28 14.18
N GLU A 102 -2.39 0.56 13.39
CA GLU A 102 -0.96 0.78 13.23
C GLU A 102 -0.62 0.87 11.73
N LEU A 103 0.09 1.93 11.34
CA LEU A 103 0.31 2.31 9.95
C LEU A 103 1.76 2.69 9.71
N GLY A 104 2.29 2.32 8.56
CA GLY A 104 3.62 2.74 8.11
C GLY A 104 3.65 2.97 6.61
N GLY A 105 4.67 3.67 6.13
CA GLY A 105 4.82 3.99 4.72
C GLY A 105 5.53 5.30 4.50
N ASN A 106 5.00 6.11 3.59
CA ASN A 106 5.59 7.38 3.20
C ASN A 106 4.60 8.55 3.43
N GLN A 107 5.06 9.77 3.13
CA GLN A 107 4.32 11.01 3.41
C GLN A 107 3.07 11.23 2.55
N ARG A 108 2.85 10.36 1.55
CA ARG A 108 1.70 10.40 0.64
C ARG A 108 0.69 9.28 0.90
N ARG A 109 1.18 8.11 1.32
CA ARG A 109 0.38 6.91 1.57
C ARG A 109 1.00 6.13 2.73
N VAL A 110 0.19 5.90 3.75
CA VAL A 110 0.49 4.96 4.83
C VAL A 110 -0.50 3.82 4.79
N THR A 111 -0.02 2.64 5.17
CA THR A 111 -0.79 1.40 5.07
C THR A 111 -0.53 0.54 6.28
N GLY A 112 -1.50 -0.27 6.67
CA GLY A 112 -1.35 -1.20 7.77
C GLY A 112 -2.65 -1.93 8.05
N THR A 113 -2.97 -2.14 9.32
CA THR A 113 -4.16 -2.87 9.74
C THR A 113 -4.84 -2.21 10.93
N THR A 114 -6.15 -2.40 11.01
CA THR A 114 -6.91 -2.20 12.24
C THR A 114 -6.54 -3.29 13.25
N LEU A 115 -6.49 -2.95 14.53
CA LEU A 115 -6.07 -3.91 15.56
C LEU A 115 -7.16 -4.93 15.93
N LYS A 116 -8.43 -4.51 15.92
CA LYS A 116 -9.56 -5.34 16.37
C LYS A 116 -9.82 -6.55 15.46
N ASP A 117 -9.76 -6.36 14.15
CA ASP A 117 -10.18 -7.34 13.14
C ASP A 117 -9.11 -7.62 12.07
N GLN A 118 -7.90 -7.04 12.21
CA GLN A 118 -6.77 -7.24 11.30
C GLN A 118 -7.12 -6.93 9.84
N ARG A 119 -8.05 -5.99 9.64
CA ARG A 119 -8.48 -5.52 8.33
C ARG A 119 -7.43 -4.57 7.79
N GLY A 120 -6.96 -4.83 6.57
CA GLY A 120 -6.04 -3.94 5.87
C GLY A 120 -6.63 -2.55 5.69
N LEU A 121 -5.79 -1.53 5.86
CA LEU A 121 -6.14 -0.12 5.83
C LEU A 121 -5.14 0.65 4.98
N VAL A 122 -5.65 1.51 4.10
CA VAL A 122 -4.87 2.47 3.29
C VAL A 122 -5.37 3.87 3.61
N VAL A 123 -4.44 4.73 4.02
CA VAL A 123 -4.67 6.13 4.35
C VAL A 123 -3.75 6.97 3.48
N GLU A 124 -4.32 7.92 2.75
CA GLU A 124 -3.59 8.68 1.71
C GLU A 124 -3.88 10.16 1.73
N ARG A 125 -2.98 10.97 1.18
CA ARG A 125 -3.29 12.35 0.85
C ARG A 125 -4.36 12.40 -0.26
N ALA A 126 -5.04 13.54 -0.41
CA ALA A 126 -6.09 13.70 -1.43
C ALA A 126 -5.63 13.37 -2.86
N LYS A 127 -4.35 13.62 -3.19
CA LYS A 127 -3.76 13.29 -4.49
C LYS A 127 -3.24 11.85 -4.59
N GLY A 128 -3.35 11.05 -3.53
CA GLY A 128 -2.78 9.71 -3.44
C GLY A 128 -1.25 9.71 -3.41
N ASP A 129 -0.65 8.60 -3.84
CA ASP A 129 0.80 8.45 -3.98
C ASP A 129 1.40 9.04 -5.28
N GLY A 130 0.54 9.53 -6.18
CA GLY A 130 0.88 10.06 -7.52
C GLY A 130 0.71 9.03 -8.66
N THR A 131 0.55 7.75 -8.34
CA THR A 131 0.31 6.71 -9.35
C THR A 131 -1.07 6.86 -10.00
N SER A 132 -2.06 7.30 -9.23
CA SER A 132 -3.42 7.56 -9.70
C SER A 132 -3.45 8.55 -10.86
N GLU A 133 -2.70 9.65 -10.77
CA GLU A 133 -2.57 10.65 -11.84
C GLU A 133 -1.93 10.05 -13.09
N THR A 134 -0.87 9.26 -12.93
CA THR A 134 -0.16 8.64 -14.06
C THR A 134 -1.05 7.60 -14.76
N LEU A 135 -1.77 6.77 -13.99
CA LEU A 135 -2.76 5.83 -14.51
C LEU A 135 -3.90 6.54 -15.23
N ALA A 136 -4.44 7.62 -14.65
CA ALA A 136 -5.51 8.40 -15.26
C ALA A 136 -5.09 9.00 -16.62
N LEU A 137 -3.88 9.56 -16.70
CA LEU A 137 -3.32 10.09 -17.95
C LEU A 137 -3.13 8.97 -19.00
N ALA A 138 -2.66 7.80 -18.59
CA ALA A 138 -2.51 6.65 -19.48
C ALA A 138 -3.86 6.16 -20.01
N VAL A 139 -4.88 6.06 -19.15
CA VAL A 139 -6.25 5.69 -19.55
C VAL A 139 -6.86 6.76 -20.47
N GLN A 140 -6.62 8.04 -20.20
CA GLN A 140 -7.08 9.13 -21.07
C GLN A 140 -6.46 9.02 -22.48
N ARG A 141 -5.17 8.64 -22.57
CA ARG A 141 -4.45 8.45 -23.83
C ARG A 141 -4.94 7.23 -24.59
N HIS A 142 -5.03 6.08 -23.91
CA HIS A 142 -5.31 4.78 -24.55
C HIS A 142 -6.80 4.38 -24.55
N ARG A 143 -7.65 5.17 -23.87
CA ARG A 143 -9.11 5.04 -23.79
C ARG A 143 -9.66 3.79 -23.08
N CYS A 144 -8.81 2.88 -22.62
CA CYS A 144 -9.22 1.74 -21.81
C CYS A 144 -8.06 1.24 -20.94
N TYR A 145 -8.35 0.35 -20.00
CA TYR A 145 -7.36 -0.58 -19.46
C TYR A 145 -7.31 -1.80 -20.39
N PHE A 146 -6.12 -2.35 -20.65
CA PHE A 146 -5.96 -3.61 -21.38
C PHE A 146 -5.96 -4.81 -20.41
N VAL A 147 -6.40 -5.98 -20.87
CA VAL A 147 -6.32 -7.22 -20.08
C VAL A 147 -4.90 -7.78 -20.15
N GLY A 148 -4.15 -7.71 -19.05
CA GLY A 148 -2.79 -8.22 -18.94
C GLY A 148 -1.87 -7.73 -20.05
N LEU A 149 -1.34 -8.67 -20.84
CA LEU A 149 -0.46 -8.38 -21.97
C LEU A 149 -1.19 -8.34 -23.32
N THR A 150 -2.49 -8.54 -23.35
CA THR A 150 -3.30 -8.60 -24.57
C THR A 150 -3.62 -7.19 -25.11
N PRO A 151 -4.05 -7.07 -26.38
CA PRO A 151 -4.61 -5.83 -26.92
C PRO A 151 -6.10 -5.64 -26.58
N VAL A 152 -6.71 -6.54 -25.79
CA VAL A 152 -8.14 -6.51 -25.48
C VAL A 152 -8.41 -5.49 -24.37
N CYS A 153 -9.33 -4.56 -24.61
CA CYS A 153 -9.80 -3.65 -23.56
C CYS A 153 -10.63 -4.40 -22.50
N ALA A 154 -10.36 -4.08 -21.25
CA ALA A 154 -11.09 -4.57 -20.09
C ALA A 154 -12.50 -3.97 -20.03
N GLY A 155 -13.49 -4.82 -19.75
CA GLY A 155 -14.87 -4.39 -19.52
C GLY A 155 -15.12 -3.94 -18.07
N PRO A 156 -16.30 -3.38 -17.74
CA PRO A 156 -16.62 -2.96 -16.37
C PRO A 156 -16.48 -4.09 -15.32
N GLY A 157 -16.88 -5.31 -15.67
CA GLY A 157 -16.74 -6.48 -14.78
C GLY A 157 -15.28 -6.85 -14.48
N ASP A 158 -14.37 -6.56 -15.42
CA ASP A 158 -12.93 -6.82 -15.24
C ASP A 158 -12.32 -5.88 -14.20
N LEU A 159 -12.90 -4.69 -13.98
CA LEU A 159 -12.45 -3.69 -13.01
C LEU A 159 -13.16 -3.78 -11.66
N ALA A 160 -14.28 -4.51 -11.58
CA ALA A 160 -15.10 -4.63 -10.38
C ALA A 160 -14.37 -5.37 -9.23
N LEU A 161 -14.86 -5.22 -8.00
CA LEU A 161 -14.38 -6.03 -6.88
C LEU A 161 -14.59 -7.54 -7.15
N PRO A 162 -13.66 -8.41 -6.71
CA PRO A 162 -13.90 -9.85 -6.68
C PRO A 162 -15.15 -10.20 -5.87
N ILE A 163 -15.86 -11.23 -6.33
CA ILE A 163 -17.06 -11.73 -5.65
C ILE A 163 -16.59 -12.64 -4.51
N PHE A 164 -16.79 -12.19 -3.27
CA PHE A 164 -16.47 -12.97 -2.09
C PHE A 164 -17.62 -13.91 -1.74
N THR A 165 -17.31 -15.19 -1.60
CA THR A 165 -18.22 -16.23 -1.15
C THR A 165 -17.77 -16.78 0.22
N PRO A 166 -18.72 -17.22 1.06
CA PRO A 166 -18.37 -17.85 2.32
C PRO A 166 -17.78 -19.25 2.09
N GLU A 167 -16.63 -19.52 2.70
CA GLU A 167 -15.98 -20.84 2.77
C GLU A 167 -15.60 -21.11 4.24
N GLY A 168 -16.50 -21.78 4.96
CA GLY A 168 -16.42 -21.88 6.42
C GLY A 168 -16.58 -20.52 7.10
N ASP A 169 -15.67 -20.18 8.01
CA ASP A 169 -15.68 -18.90 8.74
C ASP A 169 -14.97 -17.76 7.98
N ARG A 170 -14.62 -17.97 6.70
CA ARG A 170 -13.87 -17.01 5.89
C ARG A 170 -14.69 -16.59 4.68
N MET A 171 -14.53 -15.33 4.28
CA MET A 171 -14.97 -14.84 2.99
C MET A 171 -13.78 -14.88 2.04
N LEU A 172 -13.88 -15.67 0.97
CA LEU A 172 -12.83 -15.82 -0.02
C LEU A 172 -13.36 -15.46 -1.42
N ALA A 173 -12.48 -14.93 -2.26
CA ALA A 173 -12.74 -14.77 -3.68
C ALA A 173 -11.59 -15.38 -4.47
N GLU A 174 -11.87 -15.85 -5.68
CA GLU A 174 -10.86 -16.33 -6.61
C GLU A 174 -10.55 -15.24 -7.64
N ILE A 175 -9.28 -15.10 -7.99
CA ILE A 175 -8.81 -14.22 -9.04
C ILE A 175 -7.84 -14.93 -9.98
N GLU A 176 -7.96 -14.66 -11.27
CA GLU A 176 -7.02 -15.12 -12.30
C GLU A 176 -6.02 -14.01 -12.62
N ILE A 177 -4.73 -14.34 -12.56
CA ILE A 177 -3.63 -13.41 -12.82
C ILE A 177 -3.35 -13.29 -14.32
N PHE A 178 -3.16 -12.05 -14.81
CA PHE A 178 -2.77 -11.74 -16.18
C PHE A 178 -1.41 -11.03 -16.24
N GLY A 179 -0.42 -11.73 -16.77
CA GLY A 179 1.01 -11.40 -16.72
C GLY A 179 1.65 -11.78 -15.39
N ASN A 180 2.98 -11.68 -15.30
CA ASN A 180 3.68 -11.90 -14.03
C ASN A 180 3.37 -10.75 -13.05
N LEU A 181 2.69 -11.06 -11.94
CA LEU A 181 2.23 -10.07 -10.98
C LEU A 181 3.11 -10.04 -9.73
N VAL A 182 3.63 -8.87 -9.41
CA VAL A 182 4.42 -8.62 -8.20
C VAL A 182 3.51 -8.67 -6.96
N VAL A 183 3.93 -9.44 -5.96
CA VAL A 183 3.34 -9.48 -4.62
C VAL A 183 4.09 -8.52 -3.72
N ARG A 184 3.37 -7.63 -3.03
CA ARG A 184 3.97 -6.63 -2.12
C ARG A 184 3.58 -6.90 -0.68
N GLY A 185 4.48 -6.59 0.25
CA GLY A 185 4.18 -6.73 1.69
C GLY A 185 3.08 -5.79 2.17
N GLN A 186 2.84 -4.68 1.47
CA GLN A 186 1.83 -3.67 1.81
C GLN A 186 1.16 -3.14 0.53
N PRO A 187 -0.10 -2.63 0.60
CA PRO A 187 -0.88 -2.18 -0.55
C PRO A 187 -0.44 -0.79 -1.05
N ARG A 188 0.82 -0.69 -1.47
CA ARG A 188 1.42 0.50 -2.10
C ARG A 188 2.56 0.08 -3.03
N ARG A 189 2.83 0.86 -4.08
CA ARG A 189 3.76 0.44 -5.15
C ARG A 189 5.23 0.52 -4.80
N ASP A 190 5.59 1.28 -3.79
CA ASP A 190 6.95 1.38 -3.24
C ASP A 190 7.21 0.40 -2.08
N ALA A 191 6.21 -0.38 -1.65
CA ALA A 191 6.42 -1.43 -0.66
C ALA A 191 7.31 -2.56 -1.20
N THR A 192 8.05 -3.17 -0.29
CA THR A 192 8.92 -4.31 -0.58
C THR A 192 8.18 -5.40 -1.33
N GLN A 193 8.78 -5.82 -2.45
CA GLN A 193 8.35 -7.00 -3.18
C GLN A 193 8.72 -8.25 -2.39
N ILE A 194 7.73 -9.09 -2.12
CA ILE A 194 7.90 -10.34 -1.37
C ILE A 194 7.76 -11.57 -2.27
N GLY A 195 7.34 -11.40 -3.52
CA GLY A 195 7.21 -12.48 -4.48
C GLY A 195 6.69 -12.04 -5.84
N THR A 196 6.48 -13.01 -6.71
CA THR A 196 5.86 -12.82 -8.02
C THR A 196 5.00 -14.04 -8.34
N ILE A 197 3.79 -13.80 -8.83
CA ILE A 197 2.84 -14.82 -9.24
C ILE A 197 2.90 -14.93 -10.76
N PRO A 198 3.00 -16.15 -11.33
CA PRO A 198 3.03 -16.32 -12.78
C PRO A 198 1.67 -16.00 -13.42
N ASP A 199 1.72 -15.66 -14.70
CA ASP A 199 0.55 -15.52 -15.57
C ASP A 199 -0.34 -16.78 -15.55
N GLY A 200 -1.66 -16.59 -15.61
CA GLY A 200 -2.65 -17.66 -15.59
C GLY A 200 -2.89 -18.33 -14.23
N ALA A 201 -2.18 -17.92 -13.17
CA ALA A 201 -2.39 -18.48 -11.84
C ALA A 201 -3.78 -18.13 -11.29
N CYS A 202 -4.43 -19.11 -10.67
CA CYS A 202 -5.65 -18.91 -9.89
C CYS A 202 -5.29 -18.72 -8.41
N ILE A 203 -5.66 -17.59 -7.83
CA ILE A 203 -5.29 -17.19 -6.47
C ILE A 203 -6.54 -16.92 -5.65
N ARG A 204 -6.55 -17.43 -4.41
CA ARG A 204 -7.56 -17.08 -3.42
C ARG A 204 -7.16 -15.84 -2.65
N VAL A 205 -8.05 -14.87 -2.58
CA VAL A 205 -7.91 -13.62 -1.81
C VAL A 205 -8.94 -13.55 -0.70
N ASN A 206 -8.59 -12.92 0.42
CA ASN A 206 -9.46 -12.84 1.61
C ASN A 206 -9.87 -11.41 1.98
N GLN A 207 -9.36 -10.41 1.25
CA GLN A 207 -9.74 -9.01 1.40
C GLN A 207 -9.40 -8.29 0.11
N CYS A 208 -10.23 -7.33 -0.30
CA CYS A 208 -9.84 -6.30 -1.23
C CYS A 208 -10.15 -4.93 -0.63
N LEU A 209 -9.31 -3.94 -0.93
CA LEU A 209 -9.46 -2.55 -0.52
C LEU A 209 -9.41 -1.64 -1.74
N VAL A 210 -10.01 -0.45 -1.59
CA VAL A 210 -9.99 0.61 -2.60
C VAL A 210 -8.99 1.68 -2.15
N ALA A 211 -8.01 1.94 -3.00
CA ALA A 211 -7.06 3.04 -2.86
C ALA A 211 -7.23 4.02 -4.03
N SER A 212 -6.56 5.17 -3.98
CA SER A 212 -6.64 6.19 -5.03
C SER A 212 -6.18 5.68 -6.40
N ASP A 213 -5.30 4.68 -6.43
CA ASP A 213 -4.75 4.06 -7.64
C ASP A 213 -5.48 2.76 -8.06
N GLY A 214 -6.57 2.41 -7.37
CA GLY A 214 -7.43 1.29 -7.71
C GLY A 214 -7.51 0.23 -6.62
N LEU A 215 -7.92 -0.98 -7.03
CA LEU A 215 -8.14 -2.10 -6.13
C LEU A 215 -6.83 -2.79 -5.75
N TRP A 216 -6.73 -3.17 -4.48
CA TRP A 216 -5.69 -4.05 -3.96
C TRP A 216 -6.31 -5.23 -3.25
N CYS A 217 -5.92 -6.45 -3.59
CA CYS A 217 -6.41 -7.65 -2.91
C CYS A 217 -5.30 -8.35 -2.13
N ARG A 218 -5.64 -8.89 -0.96
CA ARG A 218 -4.76 -9.62 -0.06
C ARG A 218 -4.88 -11.12 -0.30
N ALA A 219 -3.76 -11.77 -0.52
CA ALA A 219 -3.63 -13.22 -0.61
C ALA A 219 -2.65 -13.74 0.44
N ALA A 220 -2.78 -15.02 0.80
CA ALA A 220 -1.85 -15.72 1.69
C ALA A 220 -0.87 -16.57 0.87
N PHE A 221 0.40 -16.54 1.27
CA PHE A 221 1.51 -17.29 0.67
C PHE A 221 2.28 -17.97 1.81
N GLY A 222 1.84 -19.18 2.18
CA GLY A 222 2.30 -19.83 3.42
C GLY A 222 1.93 -18.97 4.63
N ASP A 223 2.92 -18.66 5.47
CA ASP A 223 2.74 -17.81 6.66
C ASP A 223 2.76 -16.31 6.36
N THR A 224 3.02 -15.92 5.11
CA THR A 224 3.13 -14.51 4.70
C THR A 224 1.86 -14.05 4.02
N GLN A 225 1.43 -12.82 4.30
CA GLN A 225 0.37 -12.15 3.54
C GLN A 225 0.96 -11.16 2.54
N GLY A 226 0.34 -11.08 1.37
CA GLY A 226 0.78 -10.22 0.29
C GLY A 226 -0.37 -9.50 -0.39
N TRP A 227 -0.06 -8.33 -0.95
CA TRP A 227 -1.01 -7.45 -1.63
C TRP A 227 -0.74 -7.40 -3.13
N LEU A 228 -1.82 -7.46 -3.89
CA LEU A 228 -1.86 -7.54 -5.34
C LEU A 228 -2.62 -6.32 -5.87
N ALA A 229 -1.96 -5.46 -6.64
CA ALA A 229 -2.61 -4.32 -7.28
C ALA A 229 -3.34 -4.77 -8.54
N LYS A 230 -4.61 -4.39 -8.70
CA LYS A 230 -5.45 -4.74 -9.86
C LYS A 230 -5.06 -4.02 -11.14
N THR A 231 -4.50 -2.84 -11.02
CA THR A 231 -4.12 -1.98 -12.13
C THR A 231 -2.62 -1.76 -12.13
N ALA A 232 -2.03 -1.61 -13.32
CA ALA A 232 -0.63 -1.25 -13.46
C ALA A 232 -0.37 -0.52 -14.79
N LEU A 233 0.83 0.03 -14.92
CA LEU A 233 1.35 0.51 -16.20
C LEU A 233 2.35 -0.50 -16.73
N ARG A 234 2.00 -1.16 -17.84
CA ARG A 234 2.93 -2.00 -18.58
C ARG A 234 3.89 -1.11 -19.35
N ARG A 235 5.18 -1.29 -19.06
CA ARG A 235 6.28 -0.48 -19.64
C ARG A 235 6.05 1.03 -19.45
N GLU A 236 5.50 1.40 -18.29
CA GLU A 236 5.25 2.80 -17.90
C GLU A 236 4.29 3.57 -18.84
N GLU A 237 3.59 2.88 -19.74
CA GLU A 237 2.78 3.51 -20.78
C GLU A 237 1.36 2.94 -20.83
N TRP A 238 1.23 1.61 -20.90
CA TRP A 238 -0.05 0.97 -21.21
C TRP A 238 -0.79 0.61 -19.91
N PRO A 239 -1.97 1.19 -19.63
CA PRO A 239 -2.73 0.85 -18.44
C PRO A 239 -3.31 -0.56 -18.59
N ILE A 240 -3.06 -1.44 -17.62
CA ILE A 240 -3.50 -2.84 -17.66
C ILE A 240 -4.30 -3.22 -16.42
N VAL A 241 -5.20 -4.18 -16.57
CA VAL A 241 -5.75 -5.00 -15.49
C VAL A 241 -4.86 -6.22 -15.32
N THR A 242 -4.38 -6.45 -14.10
CA THR A 242 -3.42 -7.51 -13.75
C THR A 242 -4.10 -8.78 -13.24
N TYR A 243 -5.37 -8.70 -12.85
CA TYR A 243 -6.18 -9.86 -12.48
C TYR A 243 -7.68 -9.61 -12.66
N LYS A 244 -8.45 -10.67 -12.89
CA LYS A 244 -9.92 -10.63 -12.95
C LYS A 244 -10.54 -11.49 -11.87
N SER A 245 -11.82 -11.28 -11.61
CA SER A 245 -12.61 -12.09 -10.69
C SER A 245 -12.93 -13.44 -11.31
N GLY A 246 -12.83 -14.50 -10.51
CA GLY A 246 -12.97 -15.88 -10.95
C GLY A 246 -11.71 -16.41 -11.61
N CYS A 247 -11.70 -17.72 -11.84
CA CYS A 247 -10.64 -18.41 -12.56
C CYS A 247 -11.24 -19.15 -13.75
N SER A 248 -10.64 -18.97 -14.92
CA SER A 248 -10.92 -19.83 -16.06
C SER A 248 -10.55 -21.27 -15.68
N ALA A 249 -11.44 -22.23 -15.95
CA ALA A 249 -11.09 -23.63 -15.80
C ALA A 249 -9.82 -23.90 -16.62
N VAL A 250 -8.80 -24.46 -16.00
CA VAL A 250 -7.59 -24.91 -16.72
C VAL A 250 -8.09 -25.86 -17.80
N ALA A 251 -7.88 -25.49 -19.07
CA ALA A 251 -8.07 -26.44 -20.15
C ALA A 251 -6.95 -27.48 -19.98
N ASP A 252 -7.33 -28.66 -19.49
CA ASP A 252 -6.46 -29.85 -19.45
C ASP A 252 -5.92 -30.18 -20.85
#